data_AF-A0A9D2KRM7-F1
#
_entry.id   AF-A0A9D2KRM7-F1
#
_cell.length_a   1.000
_cell.length_b   1.000
_cell.length_c   1.000
_cell.angle_alpha   90.00
_cell.angle_beta   90.00
_cell.angle_gamma   90.00
#
_symmetry.space_group_name_H-M   'P 1'
#
loop_
_entity.id
_entity.type
_entity.pdbx_description
1 polymer ?
#
loop_
_entity_poly.entity_id
_entity_poly.type
_entity_poly.pdbx_seq_one_letter_code
_entity_poly.pdbx_strand_id
1 'polypeptide(L)' 'RISNLIRCGIPKRKAHEWGYTRLGYWRIADSWVTHSSMTNERLKVAGYPTLYDEYLKWYPK' A
#
# COMPACT_ATOMS: atom_id res chain seq x y z
N ARG A 1 -0.35 4.76 12.24
CA ARG A 1 0.67 4.20 11.30
C ARG A 1 1.02 2.75 11.65
N ILE A 2 1.56 2.45 12.83
CA ILE A 2 1.93 1.07 13.22
C ILE A 2 0.73 0.12 13.25
N SER A 3 -0.38 0.53 13.87
CA SER A 3 -1.63 -0.25 13.89
C SER A 3 -2.14 -0.60 12.50
N ASN A 4 -2.09 0.35 11.56
CA ASN A 4 -2.50 0.14 10.18
C ASN A 4 -1.57 -0.85 9.47
N LEU A 5 -0.26 -0.76 9.68
CA LEU A 5 0.70 -1.73 9.12
C LEU A 5 0.41 -3.15 9.64
N ILE A 6 0.10 -3.29 10.93
CA ILE A 6 -0.30 -4.58 11.52
C ILE A 6 -1.61 -5.07 10.90
N ARG A 7 -2.60 -4.18 10.71
CA ARG A 7 -3.86 -4.51 10.02
C ARG A 7 -3.64 -4.93 8.57
N CYS A 8 -2.64 -4.37 7.90
CA CYS A 8 -2.18 -4.79 6.57
C CYS A 8 -1.39 -6.12 6.59
N GLY A 9 -1.32 -6.83 7.72
CA GLY A 9 -0.67 -8.14 7.82
C GLY A 9 0.86 -8.09 7.99
N ILE A 10 1.44 -6.92 8.31
CA ILE A 10 2.88 -6.82 8.55
C ILE A 10 3.18 -7.32 9.97
N PRO A 11 4.22 -8.15 10.16
CA PRO A 11 4.62 -8.61 11.49
C PRO A 11 4.86 -7.44 12.44
N LYS A 12 4.36 -7.55 13.68
CA LYS A 12 4.42 -6.48 14.69
C LYS A 12 5.82 -5.85 14.81
N ARG A 13 6.88 -6.68 14.83
CA ARG A 13 8.27 -6.21 14.87
C ARG A 13 8.62 -5.27 13.71
N LYS A 14 8.28 -5.66 12.47
CA LYS A 14 8.52 -4.85 11.26
C LYS A 14 7.64 -3.61 11.21
N ALA A 15 6.40 -3.71 11.69
CA ALA A 15 5.50 -2.56 11.78
C ALA A 15 6.06 -1.47 12.71
N HIS A 16 6.67 -1.84 13.83
CA HIS A 16 7.37 -0.89 14.71
C HIS A 16 8.62 -0.30 14.05
N GLU A 17 9.46 -1.12 13.40
CA GLU A 17 10.65 -0.67 12.65
C GLU A 17 10.28 0.39 11.61
N TRP A 18 9.22 0.16 10.84
CA TRP A 18 8.75 1.06 9.78
C TRP A 18 7.96 2.26 10.31
N GLY A 19 7.31 2.12 11.46
CA GLY A 19 6.53 3.17 12.09
C GLY A 19 7.39 4.26 12.71
N TYR A 20 8.54 3.89 13.28
CA TYR A 20 9.46 4.81 13.96
C TYR A 20 10.55 5.40 13.04
N THR A 21 10.53 5.10 11.74
CA THR A 21 11.50 5.66 10.81
C THR A 21 11.44 7.19 10.79
N ARG A 22 12.59 7.85 10.87
CA ARG A 22 12.72 9.31 10.69
C ARG A 22 12.67 9.77 9.23
N LEU A 23 12.38 8.86 8.30
CA LEU A 23 12.26 9.17 6.88
C LEU A 23 11.00 10.02 6.64
N GLY A 24 11.13 11.06 5.81
CA GLY A 24 10.01 11.90 5.41
C GLY A 24 8.94 11.11 4.64
N TYR A 25 7.71 11.61 4.66
CA TYR A 25 6.55 10.93 4.07
C TYR A 25 6.73 10.58 2.60
N TRP A 26 7.29 11.50 1.80
CA TRP A 26 7.52 11.27 0.37
C TRP A 26 8.46 10.10 0.10
N ARG A 27 9.56 10.00 0.85
CA ARG A 27 10.51 8.89 0.74
C ARG A 27 9.88 7.56 1.16
N ILE A 28 8.98 7.58 2.14
CA ILE A 28 8.25 6.37 2.55
C ILE A 28 7.22 5.95 1.51
N ALA A 29 6.53 6.90 0.88
CA ALA A 29 5.50 6.63 -0.12
C ALA A 29 6.05 5.81 -1.29
N ASP A 30 7.26 6.14 -1.75
CA ASP A 30 7.97 5.45 -2.85
C ASP A 30 8.86 4.27 -2.37
N SER A 31 8.71 3.85 -1.11
CA SER A 31 9.52 2.76 -0.56
C SER A 31 8.78 1.42 -0.60
N TRP A 32 9.56 0.34 -0.54
CA TRP A 32 9.03 -1.03 -0.45
C TRP A 32 8.07 -1.25 0.73
N VAL A 33 8.16 -0.43 1.79
CA VAL A 33 7.23 -0.43 2.94
C VAL A 33 5.79 -0.16 2.50
N THR A 34 5.59 0.85 1.65
CA THR A 34 4.27 1.25 1.17
C THR A 34 3.77 0.27 0.12
N HIS A 35 4.60 -0.10 -0.84
CA HIS A 35 4.25 -1.08 -1.86
C HIS A 35 3.87 -2.45 -1.27
N SER A 36 4.53 -2.88 -0.20
CA SER A 36 4.21 -4.15 0.47
C SER A 36 2.97 -4.08 1.37
N SER A 37 2.69 -2.92 1.97
CA SER A 37 1.52 -2.75 2.83
C SER A 37 0.22 -2.55 2.03
N MET A 38 0.29 -1.76 0.95
CA MET A 38 -0.83 -1.29 0.13
C MET A 38 -0.69 -1.77 -1.33
N THR A 39 -0.65 -3.08 -1.52
CA THR A 39 -0.65 -3.70 -2.86
C THR A 39 -1.91 -3.33 -3.65
N ASN A 40 -1.81 -3.21 -4.97
CA ASN A 40 -2.94 -2.90 -5.86
C ASN A 40 -4.14 -3.83 -5.65
N GLU A 41 -3.92 -5.11 -5.40
CA GLU A 41 -4.97 -6.09 -5.12
C GLU A 41 -5.79 -5.73 -3.87
N ARG A 42 -5.12 -5.33 -2.79
CA ARG A 42 -5.78 -4.89 -1.55
C ARG A 42 -6.54 -3.60 -1.74
N LEU A 43 -6.03 -2.69 -2.58
CA LEU A 43 -6.74 -1.47 -2.94
C LEU A 43 -8.02 -1.79 -3.74
N LYS A 44 -7.96 -2.74 -4.67
CA LYS A 44 -9.15 -3.24 -5.39
C LYS A 44 -10.18 -3.85 -4.43
N VAL A 45 -9.74 -4.69 -3.48
CA VAL A 45 -10.62 -5.26 -2.44
C VAL A 45 -11.25 -4.19 -1.56
N ALA A 46 -10.52 -3.11 -1.27
CA ALA A 46 -11.04 -1.97 -0.53
C ALA A 46 -12.00 -1.07 -1.37
N GLY A 47 -12.23 -1.39 -2.65
CA GLY A 47 -13.15 -0.68 -3.52
C GLY A 47 -12.55 0.53 -4.24
N TYR A 48 -11.22 0.69 -4.24
CA TYR A 48 -10.58 1.76 -5.01
C TYR A 48 -10.56 1.43 -6.50
N PRO A 49 -11.02 2.34 -7.37
CA PRO A 49 -10.88 2.16 -8.80
C PRO A 49 -9.40 2.24 -9.18
N THR A 50 -8.94 1.29 -10.00
CA THR A 50 -7.61 1.37 -10.60
C THR A 50 -7.75 1.88 -12.02
N LEU A 51 -6.96 2.90 -12.38
CA LEU A 51 -6.99 3.52 -13.70
C LEU A 51 -6.79 2.51 -14.84
N TYR A 52 -6.00 1.46 -14.59
CA TYR A 52 -5.77 0.39 -15.56
C TYR A 52 -7.03 -0.42 -15.86
N ASP A 53 -7.83 -0.76 -14.83
CA ASP A 53 -9.09 -1.48 -15.01
C ASP A 53 -10.12 -0.62 -15.76
N GLU A 54 -10.14 0.70 -15.48
CA GLU A 54 -10.99 1.64 -16.21
C GLU A 54 -10.56 1.74 -17.68
N TYR A 55 -9.26 1.83 -17.95
CA TYR A 55 -8.71 1.85 -19.31
C TYR A 55 -9.12 0.59 -20.10
N LEU A 56 -9.01 -0.59 -19.50
CA LEU A 56 -9.41 -1.86 -20.14
C LEU A 56 -10.91 -1.94 -20.44
N LYS A 57 -11.75 -1.28 -19.65
CA LYS A 57 -13.20 -1.21 -19.92
C LYS A 57 -13.52 -0.47 -21.22
N TRP A 58 -12.76 0.57 -21.54
CA TRP A 58 -12.93 1.36 -22.76
C TRP A 58 -12.28 0.71 -23.99
N TYR A 59 -11.17 0.01 -23.78
CA TYR A 59 -10.42 -0.67 -24.83
C TYR A 59 -10.27 -2.16 -24.50
N PRO A 60 -11.33 -2.96 -24.72
CA PRO A 60 -11.21 -4.42 -24.60
C PRO A 60 -10.19 -4.92 -25.63
N LYS A 61 -9.28 -5.80 -25.19
CA LYS A 61 -8.28 -6.45 -26.05
C LYS A 61 -8.91 -7.36 -27.09
#